data_AF-A0A9C8H7B9-F1
#
_entry.id   AF-A0A9C8H7B9-F1
#
_cell.length_a   1.000
_cell.length_b   1.000
_cell.length_c   1.000
_cell.angle_alpha   90.00
_cell.angle_beta   90.00
_cell.angle_gamma   90.00
#
_symmetry.space_group_name_H-M   'P 1'
#
loop_
_entity.id
_entity.type
_entity.pdbx_description
1 polymer ?
#
loop_
_entity_poly.entity_id
_entity_poly.type
_entity_poly.pdbx_seq_one_letter_code
_entity_poly.pdbx_strand_id
1 'polypeptide(L)'
;LGWAAFPALFVGLLLQAVFFGFGGLTVLGVNTVNIALPAVIVHYLCRRGVTRGTPFVAAIWAGFGGALAIALTTALVGLSLMLSGDAFIPAAKLVFFAHIPVMVVEGLLSAAAIYLAAQVKPDLFDAMKEDPS
;
A
#
# COMPACT_ATOMS: atom_id res chain seq x y z
N LEU A 1 2.78 8.04 5.45
CA LEU A 1 4.18 7.60 5.56
C LEU A 1 5.06 8.16 4.45
N GLY A 2 4.55 8.35 3.21
CA GLY A 2 5.39 8.87 2.12
C GLY A 2 6.62 8.00 1.93
N TRP A 3 7.80 8.60 1.79
CA TRP A 3 9.06 7.86 1.63
C TRP A 3 9.43 6.94 2.80
N ALA A 4 8.93 7.21 4.01
CA ALA A 4 9.14 6.30 5.15
C ALA A 4 8.49 4.92 4.93
N ALA A 5 7.62 4.76 3.92
CA ALA A 5 7.07 3.46 3.53
C ALA A 5 8.17 2.47 3.12
N PHE A 6 9.23 2.91 2.43
CA PHE A 6 10.32 2.04 2.00
C PHE A 6 11.02 1.33 3.17
N PRO A 7 11.62 2.05 4.13
CA PRO A 7 12.29 1.39 5.26
C PRO A 7 11.31 0.61 6.13
N ALA A 8 10.09 1.12 6.35
CA ALA A 8 9.09 0.42 7.16
C ALA A 8 8.67 -0.93 6.55
N LEU A 9 8.36 -0.95 5.25
CA LEU A 9 7.96 -2.16 4.54
C LEU A 9 9.13 -3.13 4.35
N PHE A 10 10.35 -2.63 4.08
CA PHE A 10 11.55 -3.47 4.01
C PHE A 10 11.76 -4.24 5.31
N VAL A 11 11.70 -3.55 6.46
CA VAL A 11 11.84 -4.19 7.77
C VAL A 11 10.72 -5.20 8.00
N GLY A 12 9.47 -4.84 7.70
CA GLY A 12 8.33 -5.75 7.83
C GLY A 12 8.52 -7.04 7.02
N LEU A 13 8.93 -6.93 5.76
CA LEU A 13 9.18 -8.07 4.87
C LEU A 13 10.39 -8.90 5.30
N LEU A 14 11.45 -8.26 5.81
CA LEU A 14 12.61 -8.96 6.35
C LEU A 14 12.21 -9.82 7.55
N LEU A 15 11.46 -9.24 8.50
CA LEU A 15 10.96 -9.98 9.66
C LEU A 15 10.02 -11.11 9.21
N GLN A 16 9.21 -10.86 8.17
CA GLN A 16 8.34 -11.88 7.60
C GLN A 16 9.13 -13.07 7.03
N ALA A 17 10.24 -12.80 6.33
CA ALA A 17 11.12 -13.83 5.78
C ALA A 17 11.86 -14.61 6.87
N VAL A 18 12.35 -13.93 7.91
CA VAL A 18 13.14 -14.56 8.99
C VAL A 18 12.27 -15.38 9.94
N PHE A 19 11.11 -14.86 10.36
CA PHE A 19 10.28 -15.53 11.37
C PHE A 19 9.27 -16.51 10.80
N PHE A 20 8.72 -16.21 9.61
CA PHE A 20 7.65 -17.01 9.02
C PHE A 20 8.07 -17.72 7.74
N GLY A 21 9.31 -17.51 7.25
CA GLY A 21 9.81 -18.15 6.03
C GLY A 21 9.15 -17.66 4.74
N PHE A 22 8.35 -16.59 4.79
CA PHE A 22 7.66 -16.07 3.61
C PHE A 22 8.49 -15.03 2.86
N GLY A 23 8.54 -15.13 1.54
CA GLY A 23 9.07 -14.05 0.70
C GLY A 23 10.59 -13.95 0.59
N GLY A 24 11.34 -14.99 0.99
CA GLY A 24 12.74 -15.31 0.65
C GLY A 24 13.77 -14.17 0.59
N LEU A 25 14.93 -14.32 1.26
CA LEU A 25 15.95 -13.26 1.30
C LEU A 25 16.43 -12.76 -0.08
N THR A 26 16.46 -13.64 -1.09
CA THR A 26 16.88 -13.29 -2.46
C THR A 26 15.87 -12.42 -3.21
N VAL A 27 14.58 -12.53 -2.87
CA VAL A 27 13.49 -11.77 -3.52
C VAL A 27 13.01 -10.60 -2.65
N LEU A 28 13.61 -10.38 -1.48
CA LEU A 28 13.27 -9.29 -0.56
C LEU A 28 13.32 -7.91 -1.21
N GLY A 29 14.34 -7.66 -2.05
CA GLY A 29 14.50 -6.38 -2.74
C GLY A 29 13.35 -6.09 -3.71
N VAL A 30 13.04 -7.04 -4.59
CA VAL A 30 11.93 -6.87 -5.55
C VAL A 30 10.58 -6.81 -4.85
N ASN A 31 10.37 -7.59 -3.79
CA ASN A 31 9.15 -7.49 -2.98
C ASN A 31 8.99 -6.13 -2.30
N THR A 32 10.10 -5.57 -1.79
CA THR A 32 10.10 -4.23 -1.21
C THR A 32 9.70 -3.18 -2.24
N VAL A 33 10.27 -3.22 -3.45
CA VAL A 33 9.91 -2.30 -4.53
C VAL A 33 8.45 -2.47 -4.94
N ASN A 34 8.00 -3.71 -5.12
CA ASN A 34 6.64 -4.01 -5.56
C ASN A 34 5.57 -3.47 -4.61
N ILE A 35 5.85 -3.34 -3.32
CA ILE A 35 4.89 -2.87 -2.30
C ILE A 35 5.12 -1.39 -1.96
N ALA A 36 6.37 -0.98 -1.73
CA ALA A 36 6.69 0.36 -1.26
C ALA A 36 6.52 1.43 -2.36
N LEU A 37 6.86 1.12 -3.62
CA LEU A 37 6.73 2.08 -4.71
C LEU A 37 5.27 2.47 -4.94
N PRO A 38 4.30 1.53 -5.08
CA PRO A 38 2.88 1.87 -5.12
C PRO A 38 2.40 2.68 -3.92
N ALA A 39 2.83 2.31 -2.70
CA ALA A 39 2.43 3.03 -1.50
C ALA A 39 2.86 4.50 -1.52
N VAL A 40 4.07 4.79 -2.03
CA VAL A 40 4.56 6.17 -2.20
C VAL A 40 3.80 6.91 -3.30
N ILE A 41 3.57 6.27 -4.45
CA ILE A 41 2.82 6.87 -5.57
C ILE A 41 1.41 7.27 -5.09
N VAL A 42 0.69 6.34 -4.47
CA VAL A 42 -0.66 6.58 -3.94
C VAL A 42 -0.66 7.64 -2.85
N HIS A 43 0.35 7.66 -1.99
CA HIS A 43 0.48 8.72 -0.99
C HIS A 43 0.44 10.10 -1.67
N TYR A 44 1.23 10.33 -2.71
CA TYR A 44 1.23 11.62 -3.40
C TYR A 44 -0.08 11.92 -4.13
N LEU A 45 -0.71 10.91 -4.75
CA LEU A 45 -2.00 11.08 -5.45
C LEU A 45 -3.14 11.41 -4.48
N CYS A 46 -3.20 10.75 -3.33
CA CYS A 46 -4.34 10.85 -2.41
C CYS A 46 -4.10 11.82 -1.23
N ARG A 47 -2.86 12.29 -0.99
CA ARG A 47 -2.49 13.15 0.17
C ARG A 47 -3.42 14.35 0.32
N ARG A 48 -3.72 15.06 -0.77
CA ARG A 48 -4.57 16.26 -0.72
C ARG A 48 -6.00 15.94 -0.28
N GLY A 49 -6.57 14.85 -0.79
CA GLY A 49 -7.92 14.41 -0.43
C GLY A 49 -8.02 13.92 1.02
N VAL A 50 -6.97 13.25 1.52
CA VAL A 50 -6.90 12.76 2.91
C VAL A 50 -6.68 13.90 3.92
N THR A 51 -5.90 14.93 3.57
CA THR A 51 -5.51 15.99 4.53
C THR A 51 -6.43 17.20 4.54
N ARG A 52 -7.07 17.54 3.43
CA ARG A 52 -7.85 18.79 3.30
C ARG A 52 -9.37 18.59 3.31
N GLY A 53 -9.83 17.34 3.27
CA GLY A 53 -11.25 17.00 3.30
C GLY A 53 -11.86 17.01 4.70
N THR A 54 -13.18 16.86 4.77
CA THR A 54 -13.88 16.46 6.01
C THR A 54 -13.48 15.02 6.38
N PRO A 55 -13.68 14.57 7.63
CA PRO A 55 -13.35 13.19 8.03
C PRO A 55 -13.92 12.11 7.10
N PHE A 56 -15.14 12.33 6.59
CA PHE A 56 -15.77 11.41 5.64
C PHE A 56 -15.09 11.43 4.26
N VAL A 57 -14.76 12.60 3.73
CA VAL A 57 -14.05 12.73 2.45
C VAL A 57 -12.63 12.16 2.56
N ALA A 58 -11.95 12.41 3.67
CA ALA A 58 -10.63 11.85 3.94
C ALA A 58 -10.66 10.31 3.98
N ALA A 59 -11.70 9.72 4.58
CA ALA A 59 -11.92 8.28 4.60
C ALA A 59 -12.14 7.70 3.19
N ILE A 60 -12.93 8.37 2.34
CA ILE A 60 -13.13 7.92 0.95
C ILE A 60 -11.81 7.93 0.19
N TRP A 61 -11.04 9.01 0.28
CA TRP A 61 -9.73 9.11 -0.38
C TRP A 61 -8.74 8.09 0.15
N ALA A 62 -8.77 7.80 1.46
CA ALA A 62 -7.95 6.77 2.06
C ALA A 62 -8.33 5.37 1.57
N GLY A 63 -9.64 5.07 1.47
CA GLY A 63 -10.10 3.78 0.97
C GLY A 63 -9.79 3.57 -0.50
N PHE A 64 -10.02 4.58 -1.34
CA PHE A 64 -9.58 4.55 -2.73
C PHE A 64 -8.05 4.37 -2.84
N GLY A 65 -7.29 5.08 -2.00
CA GLY A 65 -5.84 4.96 -1.94
C GLY A 65 -5.39 3.53 -1.58
N GLY A 66 -5.95 2.94 -0.51
CA GLY A 66 -5.64 1.57 -0.09
C GLY A 66 -5.89 0.55 -1.21
N ALA A 67 -7.07 0.61 -1.83
CA ALA A 67 -7.40 -0.27 -2.96
C ALA A 67 -6.46 -0.06 -4.16
N LEU A 68 -6.14 1.20 -4.51
CA LEU A 68 -5.24 1.54 -5.60
C LEU A 68 -3.80 1.05 -5.32
N ALA A 69 -3.33 1.16 -4.08
CA ALA A 69 -2.00 0.70 -3.69
C ALA A 69 -1.85 -0.80 -3.87
N ILE A 70 -2.88 -1.58 -3.49
CA ILE A 70 -2.91 -3.02 -3.72
C ILE A 70 -3.00 -3.33 -5.21
N ALA A 71 -3.85 -2.64 -5.98
CA ALA A 71 -3.96 -2.84 -7.42
C ALA A 71 -2.61 -2.64 -8.15
N LEU A 72 -1.91 -1.56 -7.82
CA LEU A 72 -0.57 -1.28 -8.36
C LEU A 72 0.47 -2.28 -7.87
N THR A 73 0.42 -2.70 -6.61
CA THR A 73 1.29 -3.77 -6.06
C THR A 73 1.09 -5.07 -6.84
N THR A 74 -0.15 -5.50 -7.03
CA THR A 74 -0.50 -6.69 -7.81
C THR A 74 0.00 -6.59 -9.24
N ALA A 75 -0.09 -5.42 -9.88
CA ALA A 75 0.45 -5.20 -11.23
C ALA A 75 1.98 -5.35 -11.27
N LEU A 76 2.70 -4.76 -10.32
CA LEU A 76 4.17 -4.87 -10.24
C LEU A 76 4.64 -6.29 -9.90
N VAL A 77 3.92 -7.00 -9.02
CA VAL A 77 4.17 -8.42 -8.73
C VAL A 77 3.94 -9.26 -9.97
N GLY A 78 2.83 -9.05 -10.68
CA GLY A 78 2.53 -9.74 -11.94
C GLY A 78 3.62 -9.51 -12.99
N LEU A 79 4.09 -8.26 -13.14
CA LEU A 79 5.20 -7.91 -14.02
C LEU A 79 6.50 -8.60 -13.59
N SER A 80 6.82 -8.60 -12.29
CA SER A 80 8.01 -9.26 -11.75
C SER A 80 8.01 -10.76 -12.04
N LEU A 81 6.85 -11.42 -11.92
CA LEU A 81 6.67 -12.83 -12.24
C LEU A 81 6.85 -13.08 -13.74
N MET A 82 6.25 -12.28 -14.60
CA MET A 82 6.41 -12.41 -16.05
C MET A 82 7.86 -12.25 -16.49
N LEU A 83 8.60 -11.31 -15.90
CA LEU A 83 10.02 -11.10 -16.17
C LEU A 83 10.91 -12.21 -15.59
N SER A 84 10.41 -12.99 -14.64
CA SER A 84 11.12 -14.14 -14.04
C SER A 84 11.08 -15.39 -14.93
N GLY A 85 10.24 -15.40 -15.97
CA GLY A 85 10.20 -16.43 -17.03
C GLY A 85 8.82 -17.04 -17.26
N ASP A 86 8.67 -17.74 -18.38
CA ASP A 86 7.38 -18.26 -18.87
C ASP A 86 6.68 -19.20 -17.88
N ALA A 87 7.45 -19.92 -17.06
CA ALA A 87 6.94 -20.81 -16.01
C ALA A 87 6.07 -20.08 -14.96
N PHE A 88 6.26 -18.76 -14.78
CA PHE A 88 5.54 -17.96 -13.79
C PHE A 88 4.33 -17.22 -14.37
N ILE A 89 4.07 -17.30 -15.68
CA ILE A 89 2.90 -16.66 -16.31
C ILE A 89 1.57 -17.12 -15.68
N PRO A 90 1.34 -18.41 -15.36
CA PRO A 90 0.12 -18.82 -14.67
C PRO A 90 -0.02 -18.16 -13.28
N ALA A 91 1.08 -18.05 -12.53
CA ALA A 91 1.08 -17.39 -11.22
C ALA A 91 0.79 -15.89 -11.34
N ALA A 92 1.35 -15.21 -12.35
CA ALA A 92 1.07 -13.80 -12.63
C ALA A 92 -0.42 -13.54 -12.90
N LYS A 93 -1.08 -14.42 -13.66
CA LYS A 93 -2.52 -14.33 -13.92
C LYS A 93 -3.35 -14.59 -12.66
N LEU A 94 -3.01 -15.61 -11.89
CA LEU A 94 -3.72 -15.96 -10.65
C LEU A 94 -3.62 -14.85 -9.60
N VAL A 95 -2.44 -14.23 -9.47
CA VAL A 95 -2.21 -13.08 -8.57
C VAL A 95 -3.24 -11.99 -8.81
N PHE A 96 -3.54 -11.64 -10.06
CA PHE A 96 -4.49 -10.58 -10.35
C PHE A 96 -5.89 -10.85 -9.78
N PHE A 97 -6.43 -12.05 -10.02
CA PHE A 97 -7.76 -12.42 -9.53
C PHE A 97 -7.79 -12.61 -8.02
N ALA A 98 -6.75 -13.22 -7.45
CA ALA A 98 -6.66 -13.49 -6.02
C ALA A 98 -6.60 -12.22 -5.16
N HIS A 99 -6.16 -11.10 -5.74
CA HIS A 99 -6.03 -9.84 -5.02
C HIS A 99 -7.28 -8.95 -5.10
N ILE A 100 -8.30 -9.29 -5.90
CA ILE A 100 -9.54 -8.50 -5.95
C ILE A 100 -10.22 -8.41 -4.57
N PRO A 101 -10.41 -9.51 -3.81
CA PRO A 101 -10.94 -9.40 -2.45
C PRO A 101 -10.03 -8.59 -1.51
N VAL A 102 -8.71 -8.73 -1.68
CA VAL A 102 -7.71 -8.00 -0.86
C VAL A 102 -7.80 -6.49 -1.10
N MET A 103 -7.99 -6.05 -2.35
CA MET A 103 -8.19 -4.63 -2.68
C MET A 103 -9.42 -4.04 -1.98
N VAL A 104 -10.52 -4.79 -1.93
CA VAL A 104 -11.75 -4.38 -1.25
C VAL A 104 -11.50 -4.26 0.27
N VAL A 105 -10.90 -5.30 0.87
CA VAL A 105 -10.60 -5.31 2.31
C VAL A 105 -9.65 -4.17 2.68
N GLU A 106 -8.57 -3.98 1.94
CA GLU A 106 -7.59 -2.92 2.22
C GLU A 106 -8.20 -1.53 2.08
N GLY A 107 -9.07 -1.32 1.07
CA GLY A 107 -9.79 -0.07 0.92
C GLY A 107 -10.73 0.21 2.10
N LEU A 108 -11.47 -0.79 2.56
CA LEU A 108 -12.35 -0.63 3.74
C LEU A 108 -11.55 -0.35 5.01
N LEU A 109 -10.45 -1.07 5.23
CA LEU A 109 -9.57 -0.88 6.39
C LEU A 109 -8.91 0.50 6.38
N SER A 110 -8.41 0.94 5.22
CA SER A 110 -7.80 2.27 5.06
C SER A 110 -8.80 3.40 5.31
N ALA A 111 -10.03 3.27 4.80
CA ALA A 111 -11.10 4.22 5.05
C ALA A 111 -11.46 4.29 6.55
N ALA A 112 -11.65 3.13 7.18
CA ALA A 112 -11.96 3.05 8.60
C ALA A 112 -10.84 3.63 9.48
N ALA A 113 -9.58 3.31 9.18
CA ALA A 113 -8.43 3.80 9.93
C ALA A 113 -8.34 5.33 9.89
N ILE A 114 -8.48 5.94 8.71
CA ILE A 114 -8.44 7.40 8.57
C ILE A 114 -9.67 8.07 9.17
N TYR A 115 -10.86 7.49 9.01
CA TYR A 115 -12.08 8.00 9.62
C TYR A 115 -11.97 8.05 11.15
N LEU A 116 -11.54 6.94 11.76
CA LEU A 116 -11.39 6.85 13.21
C LEU A 116 -10.26 7.76 13.72
N ALA A 117 -9.14 7.83 13.00
CA ALA A 117 -8.04 8.75 13.36
C ALA A 117 -8.52 10.20 13.37
N ALA A 118 -9.32 10.61 12.37
CA ALA A 118 -9.86 11.96 12.28
C ALA A 118 -10.87 12.27 13.40
N GLN A 119 -11.58 11.26 13.92
CA GLN A 119 -12.51 11.41 15.05
C GLN A 119 -11.79 11.48 16.40
N VAL A 120 -10.78 10.63 16.61
CA VAL A 120 -10.12 10.47 17.92
C VAL A 120 -8.97 11.46 18.13
N LYS A 121 -8.24 11.81 17.07
CA LYS A 121 -7.08 12.71 17.11
C LYS A 121 -7.08 13.67 15.91
N PRO A 122 -8.01 14.63 15.85
CA PRO A 122 -8.10 15.59 14.76
C PRO A 122 -6.80 16.40 14.57
N ASP A 123 -6.09 16.73 15.66
CA ASP A 123 -4.83 17.48 15.63
C ASP A 123 -3.74 16.87 14.72
N LEU A 124 -3.79 15.55 14.50
CA LEU A 124 -2.86 14.85 13.59
C LEU A 124 -2.99 15.37 12.15
N PHE A 125 -4.21 15.68 11.72
CA PHE A 125 -4.49 16.14 10.37
C PHE A 125 -4.22 17.63 10.21
N ASP A 126 -4.36 18.41 11.29
CA ASP A 126 -4.06 19.84 11.28
C ASP A 126 -2.54 20.08 11.15
N ALA A 127 -1.72 19.34 11.90
CA ALA A 127 -0.27 19.34 11.73
C ALA A 127 0.16 18.95 10.29
N MET A 128 -0.56 18.02 9.65
CA MET A 128 -0.28 17.59 8.27
C MET A 128 -0.71 18.61 7.20
N LYS A 129 -1.60 19.56 7.52
CA LYS A 129 -1.99 20.65 6.61
C LYS A 129 -0.95 21.77 6.58
N GLU A 130 -0.22 21.96 7.68
CA GLU A 130 0.77 23.03 7.85
C GLU A 130 2.15 22.70 7.24
N ASP A 131 2.46 21.42 7.02
CA ASP A 131 3.74 21.00 6.42
C ASP A 131 3.77 21.22 4.88
N PRO A 132 4.54 22.19 4.35
CA PRO A 132 4.56 22.53 2.93
C PRO A 132 5.45 21.62 2.07
N SER A 133 6.08 20.58 2.63
CA SER A 133 7.06 19.74 1.93
C SER A 133 6.52 19.09 0.66
#